data_AF-A0A1F6AQ54-F1
#
_entry.id   AF-A0A1F6AQ54-F1
#
_cell.length_a   1.000
_cell.length_b   1.000
_cell.length_c   1.000
_cell.angle_alpha   90.00
_cell.angle_beta   90.00
_cell.angle_gamma   90.00
#
_symmetry.space_group_name_H-M   'P 1'
#
loop_
_entity.id
_entity.type
_entity.pdbx_description
1 polymer ?
#
loop_
_entity_poly.entity_id
_entity_poly.type
_entity_poly.pdbx_seq_one_letter_code
_entity_poly.pdbx_strand_id
1 'polypeptide(L)'
;MEQGTKINFAMSWIIYSFIAIGVIGISDLFRKLASHLQDPFFTNLVFQIASVTTAVILFLLFSRKIEDNPRDIIYAVLGGMSISLFSLISFKALSTGPGVSVVIPVLRIGGIALVVVLGIFLLKEKLTLQTILGLLFSAIGIYLLYSNK
;
A
#
# COMPACT_ATOMS: atom_id res chain seq x y z
N MET A 1 -24.39 -16.07 23.75
CA MET A 1 -23.74 -14.75 23.91
C MET A 1 -22.38 -14.69 23.15
N GLU A 2 -22.25 -15.36 22.00
CA GLU A 2 -20.96 -15.52 21.29
C GLU A 2 -20.93 -14.78 19.93
N GLN A 3 -22.08 -14.27 19.47
CA GLN A 3 -22.20 -13.54 18.20
C GLN A 3 -21.87 -12.03 18.34
N GLY A 4 -22.01 -11.44 19.54
CA GLY A 4 -21.73 -10.02 19.77
C GLY A 4 -20.24 -9.67 19.69
N THR A 5 -19.35 -10.58 20.07
CA THR A 5 -17.89 -10.33 20.09
C THR A 5 -17.27 -10.42 18.68
N LYS A 6 -17.82 -11.27 17.80
CA LYS A 6 -17.32 -11.41 16.41
C LYS A 6 -17.64 -10.19 15.54
N ILE A 7 -18.77 -9.53 15.77
CA ILE A 7 -19.17 -8.31 15.02
C ILE A 7 -18.24 -7.14 15.38
N ASN A 8 -17.80 -7.03 16.65
CA ASN A 8 -16.88 -5.98 17.08
C ASN A 8 -15.51 -6.08 16.40
N PHE A 9 -14.93 -7.28 16.31
CA PHE A 9 -13.66 -7.48 15.59
C PHE A 9 -13.80 -7.22 14.09
N ALA A 10 -14.90 -7.67 13.47
CA ALA A 10 -15.17 -7.43 12.05
C ALA A 10 -15.31 -5.94 11.73
N MET A 11 -15.92 -5.14 12.62
CA MET A 11 -16.01 -3.69 12.40
C MET A 11 -14.69 -2.96 12.67
N SER A 12 -13.88 -3.41 13.63
CA SER A 12 -12.61 -2.76 13.94
C SER A 12 -11.64 -2.76 12.76
N TRP A 13 -11.40 -3.90 12.10
CA TRP A 13 -10.45 -3.95 10.97
C TRP A 13 -10.92 -3.11 9.77
N ILE A 14 -12.24 -3.07 9.52
CA ILE A 14 -12.83 -2.26 8.46
C ILE A 14 -12.60 -0.77 8.74
N ILE A 15 -12.82 -0.32 9.98
CA ILE A 15 -12.56 1.08 10.38
C ILE A 15 -11.09 1.44 10.20
N TYR A 16 -10.17 0.59 10.68
CA TYR A 16 -8.73 0.81 10.46
C TYR A 16 -8.37 0.87 8.98
N SER A 17 -9.04 0.06 8.14
CA SER A 17 -8.84 0.06 6.70
C SER A 17 -9.33 1.36 6.05
N PHE A 18 -10.50 1.87 6.43
CA PHE A 18 -11.00 3.16 5.94
C PHE A 18 -10.10 4.33 6.34
N ILE A 19 -9.63 4.36 7.59
CA ILE A 19 -8.67 5.37 8.06
C ILE A 19 -7.38 5.27 7.24
N ALA A 20 -6.86 4.05 7.03
CA ALA A 20 -5.67 3.83 6.23
C ALA A 20 -5.85 4.27 4.78
N ILE A 21 -7.03 4.03 4.17
CA ILE A 21 -7.37 4.51 2.82
C ILE A 21 -7.36 6.05 2.75
N GLY A 22 -7.88 6.73 3.78
CA GLY A 22 -7.84 8.19 3.87
C GLY A 22 -6.40 8.72 3.94
N VAL A 23 -5.61 8.18 4.87
CA VAL A 23 -4.20 8.60 5.08
C VAL A 23 -3.35 8.33 3.84
N ILE A 24 -3.51 7.16 3.21
CA ILE A 24 -2.72 6.81 2.03
C ILE A 24 -3.13 7.65 0.81
N GLY A 25 -4.41 7.98 0.66
CA GLY A 25 -4.87 8.88 -0.41
C GLY A 25 -4.24 10.27 -0.30
N ILE A 26 -4.19 10.84 0.91
CA ILE A 26 -3.52 12.12 1.18
C ILE A 26 -2.01 11.99 0.91
N SER A 27 -1.39 10.90 1.35
CA SER A 27 0.03 10.62 1.07
C SER A 27 0.33 10.56 -0.44
N ASP A 28 -0.56 9.95 -1.23
CA ASP A 28 -0.40 9.80 -2.68
C ASP A 28 -0.48 11.16 -3.40
N LEU A 29 -1.30 12.10 -2.91
CA LEU A 29 -1.31 13.50 -3.39
C LEU A 29 0.03 14.20 -3.12
N PHE A 30 0.54 14.11 -1.88
CA PHE A 30 1.86 14.66 -1.56
C PHE A 30 2.96 13.99 -2.37
N ARG A 31 2.85 12.67 -2.65
CA ARG A 31 3.81 11.95 -3.49
C ARG A 31 3.86 12.51 -4.91
N LYS A 32 2.70 12.85 -5.49
CA LYS A 32 2.67 13.54 -6.79
C LYS A 32 3.31 14.91 -6.72
N LEU A 33 2.98 15.72 -5.72
CA LEU A 33 3.55 17.07 -5.58
C LEU A 33 5.08 17.01 -5.42
N ALA A 34 5.57 16.06 -4.62
CA ALA A 34 7.00 15.82 -4.44
C ALA A 34 7.67 15.22 -5.69
N SER A 35 6.94 14.54 -6.59
CA SER A 35 7.50 13.98 -7.83
C SER A 35 8.02 15.02 -8.83
N HIS A 36 7.77 16.31 -8.59
CA HIS A 36 8.30 17.42 -9.39
C HIS A 36 9.76 17.78 -9.03
N LEU A 37 10.30 17.23 -7.95
CA LEU A 37 11.73 17.34 -7.65
C LEU A 37 12.56 16.65 -8.75
N GLN A 38 13.70 17.26 -9.11
CA GLN A 38 14.50 16.84 -10.27
C GLN A 38 15.08 15.43 -10.12
N ASP A 39 15.52 15.08 -8.91
CA ASP A 39 16.13 13.79 -8.61
C ASP A 39 15.15 12.87 -7.84
N PRO A 40 14.69 11.76 -8.45
CA PRO A 40 13.85 10.76 -7.79
C PRO A 40 14.53 10.09 -6.59
N PHE A 41 15.86 9.94 -6.58
CA PHE A 41 16.59 9.36 -5.46
C PHE A 41 16.54 10.30 -4.25
N PHE A 42 16.80 11.59 -4.47
CA PHE A 42 16.68 12.61 -3.42
C PHE A 42 15.25 12.71 -2.89
N THR A 43 14.26 12.72 -3.79
CA THR A 43 12.83 12.74 -3.43
C THR A 43 12.46 11.56 -2.53
N ASN A 44 12.88 10.35 -2.92
CA ASN A 44 12.64 9.15 -2.14
C ASN A 44 13.37 9.19 -0.79
N LEU A 45 14.61 9.69 -0.75
CA LEU A 45 15.38 9.83 0.48
C LEU A 45 14.65 10.74 1.49
N VAL A 46 14.22 11.93 1.06
CA VAL A 46 13.48 12.87 1.92
C VAL A 46 12.17 12.26 2.41
N PHE A 47 11.43 11.58 1.53
CA PHE A 47 10.19 10.89 1.89
C PHE A 47 10.41 9.81 2.95
N GLN A 48 11.49 9.04 2.83
CA GLN A 48 11.82 7.96 3.77
C GLN A 48 12.33 8.46 5.11
N ILE A 49 13.12 9.55 5.13
CA ILE A 49 13.55 10.18 6.39
C ILE A 49 12.32 10.65 7.18
N ALA A 50 11.35 11.30 6.53
CA ALA A 50 10.11 11.72 7.18
C ALA A 50 9.29 10.53 7.70
N SER A 51 9.21 9.45 6.91
CA SER A 51 8.51 8.22 7.30
C SER A 51 9.15 7.55 8.53
N VAL A 52 10.46 7.35 8.52
CA VAL A 52 11.21 6.75 9.64
C VAL A 52 11.11 7.62 10.90
N THR A 53 11.24 8.94 10.75
CA THR A 53 11.11 9.89 11.87
C THR A 53 9.74 9.76 12.54
N THR A 54 8.68 9.72 11.73
CA THR A 54 7.31 9.52 12.23
C THR A 54 7.15 8.16 12.92
N ALA A 55 7.70 7.09 12.33
CA ALA A 55 7.64 5.75 12.90
C ALA A 55 8.36 5.66 14.26
N VAL A 56 9.53 6.27 14.40
CA VAL A 56 10.28 6.33 15.66
C VAL A 56 9.49 7.09 16.73
N ILE A 57 8.94 8.26 16.41
CA ILE A 57 8.12 9.03 17.36
C ILE A 57 6.92 8.21 17.85
N LEU A 58 6.18 7.58 16.93
CA LEU A 58 5.04 6.75 17.29
C LEU A 58 5.44 5.54 18.15
N PHE A 59 6.58 4.91 17.84
CA PHE A 59 7.11 3.83 18.66
C PHE A 59 7.41 4.30 20.08
N LEU A 60 8.10 5.43 20.24
CA LEU A 60 8.46 5.96 21.57
C LEU A 60 7.22 6.38 22.39
N LEU A 61 6.18 6.91 21.75
CA LEU A 61 4.97 7.37 22.43
C LEU A 61 4.02 6.23 22.82
N PHE A 62 3.90 5.20 21.98
CA PHE A 62 2.84 4.20 22.10
C PHE A 62 3.32 2.77 22.35
N SER A 63 4.57 2.44 22.01
CA SER A 63 5.06 1.09 22.22
C SER A 63 5.38 0.82 23.69
N ARG A 64 4.98 -0.35 24.17
CA ARG A 64 5.29 -0.86 25.52
C ARG A 64 5.96 -2.23 25.50
N LYS A 65 6.24 -2.76 24.30
CA LYS A 65 6.76 -4.11 24.10
C LYS A 65 7.74 -4.11 22.91
N ILE A 66 8.76 -4.95 23.01
CA ILE A 66 9.69 -5.22 21.92
C ILE A 66 9.44 -6.67 21.50
N GLU A 67 9.36 -6.90 20.19
CA GLU A 67 9.18 -8.23 19.62
C GLU A 67 10.55 -8.89 19.46
N ASP A 68 10.67 -10.14 19.91
CA ASP A 68 11.95 -10.85 19.94
C ASP A 68 12.04 -11.96 18.87
N ASN A 69 10.99 -12.17 18.07
CA ASN A 69 10.98 -13.19 17.03
C ASN A 69 11.82 -12.77 15.80
N PRO A 70 12.99 -13.39 15.55
CA PRO A 70 13.87 -12.97 14.46
C PRO A 70 13.26 -13.19 13.08
N ARG A 71 12.35 -14.17 12.93
CA ARG A 71 11.71 -14.47 11.65
C ARG A 71 10.78 -13.33 11.22
N ASP A 72 9.96 -12.85 12.14
CA ASP A 72 9.00 -11.78 11.85
C ASP A 72 9.71 -10.45 11.63
N ILE A 73 10.81 -10.22 12.34
CA ILE A 73 11.70 -9.07 12.11
C ILE A 73 12.29 -9.11 10.69
N ILE A 74 12.78 -10.27 10.23
CA ILE A 74 13.31 -10.40 8.86
C ILE A 74 12.23 -10.08 7.81
N TYR A 75 11.00 -10.59 7.99
CA TYR A 75 9.90 -10.26 7.08
C TYR A 75 9.54 -8.78 7.10
N ALA A 76 9.57 -8.13 8.26
CA ALA A 76 9.36 -6.69 8.37
C ALA A 76 10.44 -5.89 7.64
N VAL A 77 11.71 -6.28 7.77
CA VAL A 77 12.85 -5.66 7.06
C VAL A 77 12.69 -5.81 5.55
N LEU A 78 12.41 -7.01 5.06
CA LEU A 78 12.20 -7.26 3.62
C LEU A 78 11.00 -6.47 3.08
N GLY A 79 9.92 -6.38 3.86
CA GLY A 79 8.76 -5.54 3.55
C GLY A 79 9.14 -4.07 3.43
N GLY A 80 9.89 -3.53 4.39
CA GLY A 80 10.38 -2.15 4.38
C GLY A 80 11.27 -1.83 3.18
N MET A 81 12.22 -2.72 2.84
CA MET A 81 13.08 -2.58 1.66
C MET A 81 12.24 -2.57 0.37
N SER A 82 11.24 -3.45 0.28
CA SER A 82 10.33 -3.51 -0.87
C SER A 82 9.50 -2.23 -1.02
N ILE A 83 9.01 -1.67 0.09
CA ILE A 83 8.29 -0.38 0.10
C ILE A 83 9.18 0.76 -0.36
N SER A 84 10.47 0.76 0.02
CA SER A 84 11.41 1.79 -0.41
C SER A 84 11.69 1.75 -1.90
N LEU A 85 11.88 0.54 -2.45
CA LEU A 85 12.03 0.35 -3.90
C LEU A 85 10.75 0.76 -4.64
N PHE A 86 9.59 0.33 -4.14
CA PHE A 86 8.28 0.73 -4.66
C PHE A 86 8.13 2.25 -4.69
N SER A 87 8.46 2.94 -3.60
CA SER A 87 8.34 4.40 -3.47
C SER A 87 9.19 5.11 -4.53
N LEU A 88 10.46 4.70 -4.69
CA LEU A 88 11.36 5.27 -5.70
C LEU A 88 10.81 5.11 -7.12
N ILE A 89 10.39 3.90 -7.49
CA ILE A 89 9.84 3.63 -8.82
C ILE A 89 8.50 4.37 -9.02
N SER A 90 7.70 4.47 -7.96
CA SER A 90 6.42 5.19 -7.98
C SER A 90 6.60 6.69 -8.19
N PHE A 91 7.62 7.31 -7.58
CA PHE A 91 7.95 8.71 -7.86
C PHE A 91 8.29 8.92 -9.34
N LYS A 92 9.06 8.01 -9.93
CA LYS A 92 9.37 8.06 -11.37
C LYS A 92 8.11 7.89 -12.22
N ALA A 93 7.25 6.94 -11.88
CA ALA A 93 5.98 6.73 -12.59
C ALA A 93 5.03 7.94 -12.46
N LEU A 94 5.00 8.60 -11.30
CA LEU A 94 4.20 9.80 -11.08
C LEU A 94 4.78 11.02 -11.80
N SER A 95 6.09 11.12 -11.97
CA SER A 95 6.71 12.25 -12.67
C SER A 95 6.58 12.14 -14.19
N THR A 96 6.64 10.92 -14.76
CA THR A 96 6.52 10.71 -16.22
C THR A 96 5.10 10.36 -16.69
N GLY A 97 4.23 9.92 -15.78
CA GLY A 97 2.90 9.41 -16.10
C GLY A 97 1.81 10.50 -16.24
N PRO A 98 0.64 10.12 -16.79
CA PRO A 98 -0.42 11.07 -17.15
C PRO A 98 -1.06 11.80 -15.95
N GLY A 99 -0.83 11.36 -14.70
CA GLY A 99 -1.33 12.02 -13.49
C GLY A 99 -1.70 11.03 -12.37
N VAL A 100 -1.99 11.54 -11.17
CA VAL A 100 -2.33 10.72 -9.98
C VAL A 100 -3.54 9.83 -10.23
N SER A 101 -4.56 10.37 -10.90
CA SER A 101 -5.85 9.72 -11.15
C SER A 101 -5.77 8.48 -12.05
N VAL A 102 -4.61 8.21 -12.66
CA VAL A 102 -4.38 7.02 -13.48
C VAL A 102 -3.23 6.19 -12.90
N VAL A 103 -2.10 6.83 -12.56
CA VAL A 103 -0.90 6.14 -12.07
C VAL A 103 -1.17 5.42 -10.74
N ILE A 104 -1.85 6.07 -9.77
CA ILE A 104 -2.10 5.45 -8.46
C ILE A 104 -3.06 4.26 -8.56
N PRO A 105 -4.23 4.35 -9.25
CA PRO A 105 -5.08 3.18 -9.47
C PRO A 105 -4.35 2.00 -10.14
N VAL A 106 -3.53 2.28 -11.15
CA VAL A 106 -2.71 1.25 -11.82
C VAL A 106 -1.76 0.58 -10.84
N LEU A 107 -1.01 1.35 -10.04
CA LEU A 107 -0.08 0.80 -9.04
C LEU A 107 -0.81 -0.05 -7.98
N ARG A 108 -1.99 0.39 -7.52
CA ARG A 108 -2.75 -0.30 -6.48
C ARG A 108 -3.38 -1.59 -6.97
N ILE A 109 -4.15 -1.53 -8.06
CA ILE A 109 -4.86 -2.70 -8.57
C ILE A 109 -3.86 -3.68 -9.21
N GLY A 110 -2.82 -3.19 -9.89
CA GLY A 110 -1.73 -4.04 -10.38
C GLY A 110 -1.01 -4.74 -9.22
N GLY A 111 -0.76 -4.03 -8.13
CA GLY A 111 -0.21 -4.62 -6.90
C GLY A 111 -1.12 -5.70 -6.31
N ILE A 112 -2.43 -5.44 -6.20
CA ILE A 112 -3.42 -6.43 -5.73
C ILE A 112 -3.42 -7.67 -6.64
N ALA A 113 -3.42 -7.49 -7.96
CA ALA A 113 -3.35 -8.59 -8.91
C ALA A 113 -2.12 -9.46 -8.66
N LEU A 114 -0.96 -8.82 -8.48
CA LEU A 114 0.29 -9.53 -8.22
C LEU A 114 0.27 -10.25 -6.87
N VAL A 115 -0.27 -9.64 -5.81
CA VAL A 115 -0.43 -10.28 -4.50
C VAL A 115 -1.34 -11.49 -4.59
N VAL A 116 -2.46 -11.41 -5.32
CA VAL A 116 -3.35 -12.55 -5.55
C VAL A 116 -2.62 -13.68 -6.28
N VAL A 117 -1.87 -13.36 -7.34
CA VAL A 117 -1.05 -14.35 -8.07
C VAL A 117 -0.01 -15.00 -7.15
N LEU A 118 0.73 -14.20 -6.38
CA LEU A 118 1.70 -14.70 -5.42
C LEU A 118 1.04 -15.51 -4.30
N GLY A 119 -0.15 -15.13 -3.84
CA GLY A 119 -0.94 -15.88 -2.85
C GLY A 119 -1.32 -17.28 -3.34
N ILE A 120 -1.64 -17.42 -4.62
CA ILE A 120 -1.90 -18.74 -5.23
C ILE A 120 -0.62 -19.57 -5.27
N PHE A 121 0.50 -18.99 -5.71
CA PHE A 121 1.74 -19.76 -5.90
C PHE A 121 2.48 -20.07 -4.59
N LEU A 122 2.57 -19.10 -3.68
CA LEU A 122 3.34 -19.20 -2.44
C LEU A 122 2.48 -19.69 -1.27
N LEU A 123 1.26 -19.17 -1.12
CA LEU A 123 0.36 -19.49 0.00
C LEU A 123 -0.66 -20.59 -0.35
N LYS A 124 -0.73 -21.04 -1.62
CA LYS A 124 -1.69 -22.04 -2.12
C LYS A 124 -3.15 -21.65 -1.83
N GLU A 125 -3.45 -20.35 -1.86
CA GLU A 125 -4.80 -19.86 -1.64
C GLU A 125 -5.74 -20.30 -2.76
N LYS A 126 -6.96 -20.71 -2.40
CA LYS A 126 -8.00 -21.05 -3.37
C LYS A 126 -8.62 -19.77 -3.92
N LEU A 127 -8.52 -19.57 -5.23
CA LEU A 127 -9.24 -18.49 -5.90
C LEU A 127 -10.74 -18.73 -5.82
N THR A 128 -11.47 -17.76 -5.27
CA THR A 128 -12.92 -17.72 -5.39
C THR A 128 -13.31 -17.02 -6.69
N LEU A 129 -14.44 -17.42 -7.29
CA LEU A 129 -14.98 -16.78 -8.48
C LEU A 129 -15.24 -15.28 -8.26
N GLN A 130 -15.60 -14.90 -7.02
CA GLN A 130 -15.81 -13.52 -6.61
C GLN A 130 -14.53 -12.68 -6.70
N THR A 131 -13.38 -13.22 -6.26
CA THR A 131 -12.08 -12.55 -6.37
C THR A 131 -11.69 -12.30 -7.83
N ILE A 132 -11.93 -13.28 -8.71
CA ILE A 132 -11.63 -13.17 -10.14
C ILE A 132 -12.51 -12.08 -10.78
N LEU A 133 -13.81 -12.09 -10.52
CA LEU A 133 -14.72 -11.08 -11.03
C LEU A 133 -14.36 -9.69 -10.51
N GLY A 134 -14.02 -9.55 -9.22
CA GLY A 134 -13.56 -8.28 -8.65
C GLY A 134 -12.30 -7.75 -9.34
N LEU A 135 -11.34 -8.62 -9.65
CA LEU A 135 -10.13 -8.23 -10.36
C LEU A 135 -10.41 -7.82 -11.81
N LEU A 136 -11.29 -8.55 -12.51
CA LEU A 136 -11.74 -8.20 -13.87
C LEU A 136 -12.43 -6.83 -13.90
N PHE A 137 -13.37 -6.56 -12.99
CA PHE A 137 -14.05 -5.27 -12.90
C PHE A 137 -13.05 -4.14 -12.56
N SER A 138 -12.07 -4.40 -11.70
CA SER A 138 -11.02 -3.43 -11.38
C SER A 138 -10.15 -3.12 -12.59
N ALA A 139 -9.79 -4.13 -13.40
CA ALA A 139 -9.03 -3.94 -14.63
C ALA A 139 -9.82 -3.10 -15.66
N ILE A 140 -11.12 -3.35 -15.82
CA ILE A 140 -12.00 -2.52 -16.66
C ILE A 140 -12.05 -1.08 -16.15
N GLY A 141 -12.15 -0.89 -14.83
CA GLY A 141 -12.13 0.45 -14.22
C GLY A 141 -10.85 1.22 -14.52
N ILE A 142 -9.68 0.58 -14.43
CA ILE A 142 -8.40 1.19 -14.82
C ILE A 142 -8.40 1.55 -16.31
N TYR A 143 -8.84 0.61 -17.15
CA TYR A 143 -8.88 0.84 -18.60
C TYR A 143 -9.73 2.08 -18.95
N LEU A 144 -10.89 2.25 -18.30
CA LEU A 144 -11.72 3.44 -18.47
C LEU A 144 -11.03 4.73 -17.98
N LEU A 145 -10.34 4.68 -16.84
CA LEU A 145 -9.57 5.83 -16.34
C LEU A 145 -8.43 6.23 -17.28
N TYR A 146 -7.80 5.24 -17.91
CA TYR A 146 -6.76 5.46 -18.90
C TYR A 146 -7.32 5.99 -20.23
N SER A 147 -8.44 5.43 -20.70
CA SER A 147 -9.07 5.76 -21.98
C SER A 147 -9.73 7.15 -22.04
N ASN A 148 -9.98 7.79 -20.89
CA ASN A 148 -10.55 9.15 -20.81
C ASN A 148 -9.47 10.25 -20.86
N LYS A 149 -8.33 9.98 -21.49
CA LYS A 149 -7.21 10.89 -21.78
C LYS A 149 -6.75 10.70 -23.21
#